data_AF-A0AAE1SGC4-F1
#
_entry.id   AF-A0AAE1SGC4-F1
#
_cell.length_a   1.000
_cell.length_b   1.000
_cell.length_c   1.000
_cell.angle_alpha   90.00
_cell.angle_beta   90.00
_cell.angle_gamma   90.00
#
_symmetry.space_group_name_H-M   'P 1'
#
loop_
_entity.id
_entity.type
_entity.pdbx_description
1 polymer ?
#
loop_
_entity_poly.entity_id
_entity_poly.type
_entity_poly.pdbx_seq_one_letter_code
_entity_poly.pdbx_strand_id
1 'polypeptide(L)'
;MAQKKAQKELKIHSLKRKDAVGMSCGMSETPFYPREKLVEKQKYYQSVRKYTHLKGPVDKITSVAIPLALATTAIFMIGRGIYNMSHGIGKKE
;
A
#
# COMPACT_ATOMS: atom_id res chain seq x y z
N MET A 1 14.20 23.04 -50.34
CA MET A 1 13.74 23.94 -49.25
C MET A 1 12.41 23.54 -48.61
N ALA A 2 11.55 22.76 -49.29
CA ALA A 2 10.25 22.32 -48.76
C ALA A 2 10.32 21.42 -47.50
N GLN A 3 11.33 20.55 -47.41
CA GLN A 3 11.48 19.58 -46.30
C GLN A 3 11.72 20.24 -44.92
N LYS A 4 12.45 21.37 -44.90
CA LYS A 4 12.73 22.09 -43.64
C LYS A 4 11.49 22.83 -43.10
N LYS A 5 10.56 23.21 -43.98
CA LYS A 5 9.31 23.88 -43.58
C LYS A 5 8.34 22.89 -42.91
N ALA A 6 8.19 21.68 -43.46
CA ALA A 6 7.36 20.63 -42.89
C ALA A 6 7.81 20.19 -41.49
N GLN A 7 9.13 20.04 -41.28
CA GLN A 7 9.72 19.73 -39.97
C GLN A 7 9.46 20.83 -38.94
N LYS A 8 9.48 22.10 -39.36
CA LYS A 8 9.24 23.24 -38.46
C LYS A 8 7.78 23.30 -38.00
N GLU A 9 6.85 23.11 -38.92
CA GLU A 9 5.41 23.06 -38.62
C GLU A 9 5.05 21.90 -37.69
N LEU A 10 5.61 20.70 -37.94
CA LEU A 10 5.41 19.53 -37.08
C LEU A 10 5.94 19.78 -35.66
N LYS A 11 7.07 20.49 -35.53
CA LYS A 11 7.64 20.85 -34.24
C LYS A 11 6.79 21.87 -33.49
N ILE A 12 6.27 22.89 -34.18
CA ILE A 12 5.36 23.89 -33.61
C ILE A 12 4.07 23.23 -33.11
N HIS A 13 3.49 22.32 -33.89
CA HIS A 13 2.28 21.58 -33.50
C HIS A 13 2.54 20.63 -32.32
N SER A 14 3.73 20.03 -32.24
CA SER A 14 4.13 19.17 -31.11
C SER A 14 4.41 19.96 -29.83
N LEU A 15 4.90 21.21 -29.93
CA LEU A 15 5.05 22.10 -28.77
C LEU A 15 3.68 22.55 -28.27
N LYS A 16 2.79 22.97 -29.18
CA LYS A 16 1.45 23.46 -28.80
C LYS A 16 0.57 22.40 -28.13
N ARG A 17 0.83 21.11 -28.38
CA ARG A 17 0.20 19.99 -27.65
C ARG A 17 0.77 19.78 -26.25
N LYS A 18 2.05 20.07 -26.01
CA LYS A 18 2.68 19.89 -24.69
C LYS A 18 2.19 20.95 -23.69
N ASP A 19 1.92 22.15 -24.16
CA ASP A 19 1.46 23.26 -23.33
C ASP A 19 -0.04 23.12 -22.95
N ALA A 20 -0.83 22.39 -23.75
CA ALA A 20 -2.27 22.21 -23.55
C ALA A 20 -2.64 21.08 -22.57
N VAL A 21 -1.72 20.17 -22.24
CA VAL A 21 -1.95 19.07 -21.28
C VAL A 21 -1.84 19.54 -19.81
N GLY A 22 -1.54 20.82 -19.59
CA GLY A 22 -1.43 21.42 -18.26
C GLY A 22 -2.64 22.23 -17.78
N MET A 23 -3.69 22.40 -18.58
CA MET A 23 -4.81 23.30 -18.25
C MET A 23 -6.12 22.54 -18.02
N SER A 24 -6.24 21.92 -16.84
CA SER A 24 -7.54 21.68 -16.22
C SER A 24 -7.87 22.88 -15.30
N CYS A 25 -8.85 23.66 -15.71
CA CYS A 25 -9.48 24.73 -14.95
C CYS A 25 -10.23 24.15 -13.74
N GLY A 26 -9.97 24.73 -12.57
CA GLY A 26 -10.59 24.39 -11.30
C GLY A 26 -9.52 24.31 -10.21
N MET A 27 -9.28 25.42 -9.51
CA MET A 27 -8.50 25.40 -8.26
C MET A 27 -9.31 24.61 -7.23
N SER A 28 -9.19 23.29 -7.27
CA SER A 28 -9.60 22.38 -6.21
C SER A 28 -8.79 22.70 -4.97
N GLU A 29 -9.46 22.88 -3.83
CA GLU A 29 -8.85 23.09 -2.51
C GLU A 29 -7.59 22.24 -2.31
N THR A 30 -6.53 22.82 -1.77
CA THR A 30 -5.31 22.07 -1.47
C THR A 30 -5.66 20.98 -0.44
N PRO A 31 -5.29 19.72 -0.66
CA PRO A 31 -5.62 18.63 0.25
C PRO A 31 -5.15 18.93 1.69
N PHE A 32 -5.94 18.52 2.69
CA PHE A 32 -5.61 18.69 4.12
C PHE A 32 -4.26 18.09 4.53
N TYR A 33 -3.71 17.18 3.72
CA TYR A 33 -2.40 16.59 3.93
C TYR A 33 -1.44 16.92 2.76
N PRO A 34 -0.24 17.45 3.05
CA PRO A 34 0.74 17.81 2.02
C PRO A 34 1.14 16.59 1.19
N ARG A 35 1.17 16.75 -0.14
CA ARG A 35 1.46 15.66 -1.09
C ARG A 35 2.91 15.19 -1.01
N GLU A 36 3.81 16.06 -0.56
CA GLU A 36 5.24 15.80 -0.40
C GLU A 36 5.48 14.63 0.57
N LYS A 37 4.75 14.61 1.68
CA LYS A 37 4.82 13.53 2.67
C LYS A 37 4.32 12.19 2.11
N LEU A 38 3.32 12.21 1.22
CA LEU A 38 2.85 10.98 0.55
C LEU A 38 3.90 10.44 -0.42
N VAL A 39 4.53 11.32 -1.19
CA VAL A 39 5.60 10.94 -2.13
C VAL A 39 6.80 10.35 -1.37
N GLU A 40 7.13 10.90 -0.20
CA GLU A 40 8.18 10.34 0.66
C GLU A 40 7.85 8.92 1.13
N LYS A 41 6.63 8.67 1.60
CA LYS A 41 6.18 7.32 1.98
C LYS A 41 6.14 6.37 0.79
N GLN A 42 5.72 6.84 -0.39
CA GLN A 42 5.73 6.06 -1.62
C GLN A 42 7.16 5.63 -2.00
N LYS A 43 8.13 6.55 -1.96
CA LYS A 43 9.55 6.24 -2.20
C LYS A 43 10.07 5.20 -1.21
N TYR A 44 9.76 5.35 0.07
CA TYR A 44 10.14 4.37 1.10
C TYR A 44 9.54 2.97 0.84
N TYR A 45 8.22 2.87 0.62
CA TYR A 45 7.58 1.57 0.43
C TYR A 45 7.88 0.91 -0.92
N GLN A 46 8.31 1.68 -1.92
CA GLN A 46 8.75 1.18 -3.23
C GLN A 46 10.22 0.74 -3.22
N SER A 47 11.08 1.33 -2.38
CA SER A 47 12.48 0.92 -2.27
C SER A 47 12.66 -0.40 -1.51
N VAL A 48 11.71 -0.75 -0.64
CA VAL A 48 11.74 -1.99 0.15
C VAL A 48 11.25 -3.19 -0.66
N ARG A 49 12.14 -4.14 -0.93
CA ARG A 49 11.84 -5.44 -1.60
C ARG A 49 11.35 -6.51 -0.61
N LYS A 50 10.24 -6.24 0.08
CA LYS A 50 9.55 -7.20 0.98
C LYS A 50 8.09 -7.36 0.54
N TYR A 51 7.44 -8.43 1.02
CA TYR A 51 5.99 -8.63 0.87
C TYR A 51 5.22 -7.47 1.51
N THR A 52 4.03 -7.18 0.98
CA THR A 52 3.22 -6.00 1.33
C THR A 52 2.98 -5.86 2.83
N HIS A 53 2.74 -6.95 3.55
CA HIS A 53 2.46 -6.98 4.99
C HIS A 53 3.72 -6.94 5.89
N LEU A 54 4.91 -6.74 5.32
CA LEU A 54 6.20 -6.69 6.04
C LEU A 54 7.04 -5.46 5.64
N LYS A 55 6.44 -4.49 4.96
CA LYS A 55 7.18 -3.33 4.45
C LYS A 55 7.48 -2.31 5.54
N GLY A 56 6.52 -2.03 6.42
CA GLY A 56 6.67 -1.15 7.56
C GLY A 56 7.38 -1.81 8.74
N PRO A 57 8.06 -1.02 9.60
CA PRO A 57 8.67 -1.55 10.82
C PRO A 57 7.63 -2.06 11.82
N VAL A 58 6.49 -1.36 11.93
CA VAL A 58 5.35 -1.74 12.78
C VAL A 58 4.57 -2.94 12.23
N ASP A 59 4.63 -3.17 10.91
CA ASP A 59 3.90 -4.26 10.26
C ASP A 59 4.35 -5.63 10.75
N LYS A 60 5.62 -5.76 11.18
CA LYS A 60 6.12 -7.01 11.79
C LYS A 60 5.39 -7.34 13.09
N ILE A 61 5.13 -6.33 13.92
CA ILE A 61 4.45 -6.53 15.20
C ILE A 61 2.98 -6.88 14.93
N THR A 62 2.32 -6.11 14.06
CA THR A 62 0.88 -6.25 13.80
C THR A 62 0.53 -7.48 12.96
N SER A 63 1.38 -7.87 12.02
CA SER A 63 1.07 -8.94 11.07
C SER A 63 1.71 -10.29 11.43
N VAL A 64 2.72 -10.31 12.30
CA VAL A 64 3.43 -11.54 12.69
C VAL A 64 3.26 -11.82 14.17
N ALA A 65 3.70 -10.90 15.04
CA ALA A 65 3.75 -11.18 16.48
C ALA A 65 2.37 -11.35 17.10
N ILE A 66 1.46 -10.38 16.92
CA ILE A 66 0.11 -10.43 17.50
C ILE A 66 -0.70 -11.60 16.94
N PRO A 67 -0.78 -11.81 15.61
CA PRO A 67 -1.58 -12.91 15.07
C PRO A 67 -1.02 -14.28 15.45
N LEU A 68 0.31 -14.47 15.49
CA LEU A 68 0.89 -15.74 15.93
C LEU A 68 0.63 -16.02 17.41
N ALA A 69 0.78 -15.02 18.28
CA ALA A 69 0.50 -15.19 19.71
C ALA A 69 -0.99 -15.53 19.94
N LEU A 70 -1.89 -14.88 19.23
CA LEU A 70 -3.33 -15.15 19.34
C LEU A 70 -3.71 -16.51 18.74
N ALA A 71 -3.16 -16.87 17.58
CA ALA A 71 -3.43 -18.16 16.95
C ALA A 71 -2.90 -19.32 17.80
N THR A 72 -1.69 -19.20 18.34
CA THR A 72 -1.10 -20.25 19.19
C THR A 72 -1.88 -20.44 20.48
N THR A 73 -2.28 -19.36 21.15
CA THR A 73 -3.11 -19.45 22.37
C THR A 73 -4.50 -20.03 22.06
N ALA A 74 -5.14 -19.62 20.97
CA ALA A 74 -6.41 -20.19 20.53
C ALA A 74 -6.31 -21.69 20.25
N ILE A 75 -5.31 -22.12 19.46
CA ILE A 75 -5.08 -23.54 19.14
C ILE A 75 -4.83 -24.34 20.41
N PHE A 76 -4.05 -23.81 21.35
CA PHE A 76 -3.80 -24.46 22.63
C PHE A 76 -5.08 -24.66 23.44
N MET A 77 -5.92 -23.63 23.56
CA MET A 77 -7.19 -23.72 24.28
C MET A 77 -8.16 -24.70 23.61
N ILE A 78 -8.24 -24.69 22.28
CA ILE A 78 -9.07 -25.64 21.51
C ILE A 78 -8.59 -27.08 21.76
N GLY A 79 -7.28 -27.32 21.65
CA GLY A 79 -6.70 -28.65 21.88
C GLY A 79 -6.97 -29.16 23.30
N ARG A 80 -6.79 -28.31 24.31
CA ARG A 80 -7.13 -28.64 25.71
C ARG A 80 -8.63 -28.91 25.89
N GLY A 81 -9.49 -28.13 25.23
CA GLY A 81 -10.94 -28.33 25.26
C GLY A 81 -11.33 -29.71 24.71
N ILE A 82 -10.84 -30.05 23.51
CA ILE A 82 -11.10 -31.35 22.87
C ILE A 82 -10.53 -32.50 23.71
N TYR A 83 -9.32 -32.34 24.25
CA TYR A 83 -8.71 -33.34 25.12
C TYR A 83 -9.56 -33.60 26.38
N ASN A 84 -9.98 -32.55 27.07
CA ASN A 84 -10.80 -32.67 28.27
C ASN A 84 -12.17 -33.32 27.97
N MET A 85 -12.81 -32.93 26.85
CA MET A 85 -14.08 -33.53 26.41
C MET A 85 -13.93 -35.02 26.06
N SER A 86 -12.88 -35.38 25.31
CA SER A 86 -12.63 -36.78 24.91
C SER A 86 -12.28 -37.71 26.07
N HIS A 87 -11.68 -37.19 27.13
CA HIS A 87 -11.31 -37.97 28.32
C HIS A 87 -12.34 -37.85 29.46
N GLY A 88 -13.43 -37.12 29.26
CA GLY A 88 -14.47 -36.92 30.28
C GLY A 88 -14.00 -36.14 31.52
N ILE A 89 -12.94 -35.33 31.39
CA ILE A 89 -12.30 -34.56 32.46
C ILE A 89 -12.95 -33.17 32.54
N GLY A 90 -13.10 -32.62 33.75
CA GLY A 90 -13.60 -31.25 33.95
C GLY A 90 -15.13 -31.14 34.03
N LYS A 91 -15.81 -32.25 34.37
CA LYS A 91 -17.21 -32.20 34.79
C LYS A 91 -17.31 -31.38 36.08
N LYS A 92 -18.26 -30.45 36.11
CA LYS A 92 -18.66 -29.78 37.35
C LYS A 92 -19.58 -30.74 38.11
N GLU A 93 -19.53 -30.68 39.44
CA GLU A 93 -20.47 -31.40 40.33
C GLU A 93 -21.93 -31.04 40.01
#